data_AF-A0A1W9PLJ2-F1
#
_entry.id   AF-A0A1W9PLJ2-F1
#
_cell.length_a   1.000
_cell.length_b   1.000
_cell.length_c   1.000
_cell.angle_alpha   90.00
_cell.angle_beta   90.00
_cell.angle_gamma   90.00
#
_symmetry.space_group_name_H-M   'P 1'
#
loop_
_entity.id
_entity.type
_entity.pdbx_description
1 polymer ?
#
loop_
_entity_poly.entity_id
_entity_poly.type
_entity_poly.pdbx_seq_one_letter_code
_entity_poly.pdbx_strand_id
1 'polypeptide(L)'
;MCDYAWRMYKDLVNRDLLIAGALLHDVGKVYEYEVTSKGIEVTTEGELRGHITIGVVLLWEKAKKVGIHDEKVLELEHMIISHHGELEWGSPIIPKTPEAFLLHHVENLDAKMSRFREISEKEKKSDSNKSWSDYDRNLGRRIFLRRLGNKGE
;
A
#
# COMPACT_ATOMS: atom_id res chain seq x y z
N MET A 1 -8.21 -6.25 -4.59
CA MET A 1 -7.91 -5.69 -5.93
C MET A 1 -6.91 -6.52 -6.70
N CYS A 2 -5.85 -7.03 -6.07
CA CYS A 2 -4.85 -7.86 -6.73
C CYS A 2 -5.41 -9.08 -7.48
N ASP A 3 -6.39 -9.81 -6.92
CA ASP A 3 -7.03 -10.94 -7.63
C ASP A 3 -7.72 -10.50 -8.94
N TYR A 4 -8.40 -9.36 -8.90
CA TYR A 4 -9.06 -8.80 -10.09
C TYR A 4 -8.03 -8.35 -11.13
N ALA A 5 -6.98 -7.68 -10.69
CA ALA A 5 -5.89 -7.24 -11.56
C ALA A 5 -5.18 -8.43 -12.22
N TRP A 6 -4.92 -9.50 -11.47
CA TRP A 6 -4.35 -10.73 -12.01
C TRP A 6 -5.21 -11.35 -13.12
N ARG A 7 -6.55 -11.38 -12.97
CA ARG A 7 -7.46 -11.95 -13.99
C ARG A 7 -7.30 -11.28 -15.37
N MET A 8 -6.88 -10.01 -15.38
CA MET A 8 -6.66 -9.24 -16.61
C MET A 8 -5.31 -9.55 -17.28
N TYR A 9 -4.33 -10.06 -16.53
CA TYR A 9 -2.93 -10.26 -16.97
C TYR A 9 -2.40 -11.66 -16.61
N LYS A 10 -3.27 -12.68 -16.67
CA LYS A 10 -3.00 -14.04 -16.18
C LYS A 10 -1.81 -14.74 -16.85
N ASP A 11 -1.47 -14.31 -18.06
CA ASP A 11 -0.37 -14.81 -18.89
C ASP A 11 0.98 -14.18 -18.55
N LEU A 12 0.96 -13.06 -17.82
CA LEU A 12 2.15 -12.28 -17.48
C LEU A 12 2.44 -12.26 -15.97
N VAL A 13 1.42 -12.42 -15.13
CA VAL A 13 1.49 -12.21 -13.68
C VAL A 13 1.30 -13.53 -12.94
N ASN A 14 2.27 -13.88 -12.10
CA ASN A 14 2.14 -14.96 -11.13
C ASN A 14 1.21 -14.53 -9.99
N ARG A 15 0.04 -15.20 -9.90
CA ARG A 15 -0.99 -14.89 -8.91
C ARG A 15 -0.48 -15.02 -7.49
N ASP A 16 0.18 -16.12 -7.17
CA ASP A 16 0.57 -16.44 -5.80
C ASP A 16 1.65 -15.46 -5.32
N LEU A 17 2.59 -15.10 -6.20
CA LEU A 17 3.60 -14.10 -5.92
C LEU A 17 2.97 -12.71 -5.73
N LEU A 18 2.02 -12.30 -6.58
CA LEU A 18 1.31 -11.03 -6.42
C LEU A 18 0.54 -10.96 -5.09
N ILE A 19 -0.18 -12.03 -4.72
CA ILE A 19 -0.95 -12.07 -3.47
C ILE A 19 0.00 -12.07 -2.27
N ALA A 20 1.07 -12.88 -2.30
CA ALA A 20 2.06 -12.92 -1.23
C ALA A 20 2.75 -11.56 -1.05
N GLY A 21 3.23 -10.94 -2.12
CA GLY A 21 3.81 -9.61 -2.07
C GLY A 21 2.82 -8.55 -1.57
N ALA A 22 1.56 -8.61 -1.99
CA ALA A 22 0.52 -7.70 -1.49
C ALA A 22 0.28 -7.83 0.02
N LEU A 23 0.38 -9.03 0.58
CA LEU A 23 0.26 -9.25 2.02
C LEU A 23 1.51 -8.83 2.80
N LEU A 24 2.69 -8.90 2.16
CA LEU A 24 3.98 -8.77 2.84
C LEU A 24 4.67 -7.42 2.64
N HIS A 25 4.33 -6.63 1.62
CA HIS A 25 5.04 -5.40 1.27
C HIS A 25 5.25 -4.43 2.44
N ASP A 26 4.26 -4.35 3.33
CA ASP A 26 4.22 -3.45 4.47
C ASP A 26 4.35 -4.18 5.83
N VAL A 27 4.73 -5.47 5.84
CA VAL A 27 4.73 -6.29 7.08
C VAL A 27 5.63 -5.70 8.18
N GLY A 28 6.67 -4.95 7.80
CA GLY A 28 7.56 -4.28 8.74
C GLY A 28 6.87 -3.21 9.59
N LYS A 29 5.72 -2.67 9.17
CA LYS A 29 4.97 -1.66 9.93
C LYS A 29 4.53 -2.14 11.30
N VAL A 30 4.37 -3.45 11.48
CA VAL A 30 4.03 -4.10 12.77
C VAL A 30 5.12 -3.87 13.83
N TYR A 31 6.36 -3.65 13.41
CA TYR A 31 7.50 -3.39 14.29
C TYR A 31 8.00 -1.95 14.19
N GLU A 32 7.70 -1.25 13.09
CA GLU A 32 7.99 0.18 12.93
C GLU A 32 7.17 1.04 13.88
N TYR A 33 5.92 0.66 14.15
CA TYR A 33 5.00 1.41 15.00
C TYR A 33 4.55 0.63 16.22
N GLU A 34 4.27 1.35 17.30
CA GLU A 34 3.59 0.83 18.48
C GLU A 34 2.39 1.70 18.86
N VAL A 35 1.38 1.07 19.46
CA VAL A 35 0.18 1.76 19.95
C VAL A 35 0.36 2.01 21.45
N THR A 36 0.53 3.28 21.81
CA THR A 36 0.69 3.73 23.20
C THR A 36 -0.61 4.36 23.71
N SER A 37 -0.63 4.73 25.00
CA SER A 37 -1.74 5.51 25.58
C SER A 37 -1.88 6.92 24.99
N LYS A 38 -0.88 7.41 24.27
CA LYS A 38 -0.85 8.74 23.64
C LYS A 38 -1.18 8.71 22.14
N GLY A 39 -1.20 7.53 21.52
CA GLY A 39 -1.46 7.38 20.10
C GLY A 39 -0.55 6.34 19.45
N ILE A 40 -0.29 6.51 18.14
CA ILE A 40 0.67 5.70 17.40
C ILE A 40 2.03 6.40 17.46
N GLU A 41 3.05 5.69 17.94
CA GLU A 41 4.44 6.16 18.04
C GLU A 41 5.35 5.28 17.18
N VAL A 42 6.46 5.84 16.68
CA VAL A 42 7.49 5.08 15.96
C VAL A 42 8.41 4.44 16.99
N THR A 43 8.68 3.14 16.85
CA THR A 43 9.60 2.43 17.74
C THR A 43 11.06 2.84 17.46
N THR A 44 11.96 2.58 18.40
CA THR A 44 13.41 2.79 18.15
C THR A 44 13.91 1.97 16.95
N GLU A 45 13.38 0.76 16.74
CA GLU A 45 13.72 -0.04 15.57
C GLU A 45 13.19 0.59 14.28
N GLY A 46 11.96 1.09 14.31
CA GLY A 46 11.34 1.83 13.20
C GLY A 46 12.15 3.05 12.80
N GLU A 47 12.53 3.90 13.76
CA GLU A 47 13.35 5.09 13.52
C GLU A 47 14.72 4.77 12.89
N LEU A 48 15.35 3.66 13.29
CA LEU A 48 16.69 3.29 12.83
C LEU A 48 16.70 2.50 11.50
N ARG A 49 15.62 1.78 11.18
CA ARG A 49 15.59 0.83 10.04
C ARG A 49 14.52 1.13 9.00
N GLY A 50 13.35 1.62 9.43
CA GLY A 50 12.14 1.71 8.61
C GLY A 50 11.51 0.35 8.27
N HIS A 51 10.21 0.35 7.96
CA HIS A 51 9.45 -0.88 7.70
C HIS A 51 9.97 -1.69 6.50
N ILE A 52 10.53 -1.07 5.45
CA ILE A 52 11.05 -1.80 4.28
C ILE A 52 12.18 -2.74 4.73
N THR A 53 13.19 -2.20 5.43
CA THR A 53 14.33 -2.97 5.92
C THR A 53 13.87 -4.06 6.90
N ILE A 54 12.97 -3.72 7.82
CA ILE A 54 12.43 -4.68 8.79
C ILE A 54 11.67 -5.80 8.06
N GLY A 55 10.86 -5.45 7.06
CA GLY A 55 10.10 -6.39 6.25
C GLY A 55 10.98 -7.39 5.51
N VAL A 56 12.10 -6.93 4.92
CA VAL A 56 13.09 -7.80 4.27
C VAL A 56 13.72 -8.79 5.26
N VAL A 57 14.12 -8.31 6.44
CA VAL A 57 14.68 -9.19 7.49
C VAL A 57 13.67 -10.27 7.89
N LEU A 58 12.42 -9.87 8.15
CA LEU A 58 11.35 -10.81 8.50
C LEU A 58 11.08 -11.82 7.38
N LEU A 59 11.05 -11.37 6.13
CA LEU A 59 10.85 -12.24 4.97
C LEU A 59 11.91 -13.35 4.92
N TRP A 60 13.19 -12.99 4.95
CA TRP A 60 14.29 -13.96 4.89
C TRP A 60 14.30 -14.91 6.07
N GLU A 61 14.11 -14.41 7.30
CA GLU A 61 14.05 -15.25 8.49
C GLU A 61 12.93 -16.29 8.43
N LYS A 62 11.75 -15.89 7.96
CA LYS A 62 10.58 -16.78 7.88
C LYS A 62 10.70 -17.72 6.68
N ALA A 63 11.13 -17.24 5.53
CA ALA A 63 11.34 -18.05 4.33
C ALA A 63 12.30 -19.21 4.58
N LYS A 64 13.41 -18.96 5.29
CA LYS A 64 14.36 -20.00 5.71
C LYS A 64 13.73 -21.05 6.62
N LYS A 65 12.86 -20.64 7.55
CA LYS A 65 12.16 -21.56 8.48
C LYS A 65 11.16 -22.47 7.77
N VAL A 66 10.51 -21.97 6.71
CA VAL A 66 9.51 -22.74 5.94
C VAL A 66 10.08 -23.44 4.71
N GLY A 67 11.36 -23.22 4.37
CA GLY A 67 12.03 -23.87 3.25
C GLY A 67 11.59 -23.37 1.88
N ILE A 68 11.30 -22.07 1.73
CA ILE A 68 11.03 -21.47 0.41
C ILE A 68 12.35 -21.34 -0.36
N HIS A 69 12.30 -21.63 -1.67
CA HIS A 69 13.45 -21.50 -2.57
C HIS A 69 13.94 -20.05 -2.68
N ASP A 70 15.26 -19.83 -2.61
CA ASP A 70 15.88 -18.51 -2.56
C ASP A 70 15.44 -17.58 -3.71
N GLU A 71 15.24 -18.11 -4.91
CA GLU A 71 14.75 -17.34 -6.07
C GLU A 71 13.39 -16.68 -5.80
N LYS A 72 12.45 -17.41 -5.19
CA LYS A 72 11.12 -16.85 -4.83
C LYS A 72 11.22 -15.83 -3.71
N VAL A 73 12.16 -16.04 -2.78
CA VAL A 73 12.41 -15.08 -1.70
C VAL A 73 12.95 -13.78 -2.28
N LEU A 74 13.86 -13.86 -3.26
CA LEU A 74 14.40 -12.70 -3.95
C LEU A 74 13.32 -11.93 -4.74
N GLU A 75 12.39 -12.63 -5.41
CA GLU A 75 11.26 -11.98 -6.08
C GLU A 75 10.33 -11.26 -5.09
N LEU A 76 10.02 -11.88 -3.95
CA LEU A 76 9.23 -11.26 -2.88
C LEU A 76 9.96 -10.08 -2.24
N GLU A 77 11.27 -10.21 -2.00
CA GLU A 77 12.11 -9.12 -1.52
C GLU A 77 12.04 -7.96 -2.50
N HIS A 78 12.20 -8.22 -3.81
CA HIS A 78 12.08 -7.18 -4.84
C HIS A 78 10.73 -6.47 -4.77
N MET A 79 9.63 -7.20 -4.56
CA MET A 79 8.31 -6.59 -4.35
C MET A 79 8.30 -5.70 -3.10
N ILE A 80 8.85 -6.13 -1.96
CA ILE A 80 8.94 -5.32 -0.73
C ILE A 80 9.79 -4.07 -0.94
N ILE A 81 10.98 -4.18 -1.53
CA ILE A 81 11.89 -3.02 -1.66
C ILE A 81 11.50 -2.06 -2.79
N SER A 82 10.53 -2.42 -3.63
CA SER A 82 10.12 -1.60 -4.77
C SER A 82 8.67 -1.12 -4.75
N HIS A 83 7.87 -1.51 -3.76
CA HIS A 83 6.43 -1.24 -3.77
C HIS A 83 6.05 0.25 -3.72
N HIS A 84 6.93 1.13 -3.25
CA HIS A 84 6.73 2.58 -3.34
C HIS A 84 6.82 3.11 -4.78
N GLY A 85 7.28 2.30 -5.74
CA GLY A 85 7.21 2.55 -7.17
C GLY A 85 8.32 3.45 -7.71
N GLU A 86 8.47 4.63 -7.12
CA GLU A 86 9.40 5.66 -7.58
C GLU A 86 10.46 5.98 -6.53
N LEU A 87 11.68 6.30 -6.97
CA LEU A 87 12.76 6.69 -6.07
C LEU A 87 12.40 7.94 -5.26
N GLU A 88 11.70 8.89 -5.88
CA GLU A 88 11.23 10.11 -5.23
C GLU A 88 10.15 9.86 -4.16
N TRP A 89 9.49 8.69 -4.19
CA TRP A 89 8.49 8.27 -3.19
C TRP A 89 9.11 7.41 -2.08
N GLY A 90 10.44 7.42 -1.97
CA GLY A 90 11.18 6.69 -0.95
C GLY A 90 11.37 5.21 -1.26
N SER A 91 11.18 4.79 -2.51
CA SER A 91 11.50 3.43 -2.95
C SER A 91 13.03 3.26 -3.08
N PRO A 92 13.67 2.27 -2.43
CA PRO A 92 15.07 1.95 -2.66
C PRO A 92 15.39 1.61 -4.13
N ILE A 93 14.44 0.96 -4.82
CA ILE A 93 14.53 0.60 -6.23
C ILE A 93 13.15 0.65 -6.89
N ILE A 94 13.10 0.82 -8.21
CA ILE A 94 11.83 0.78 -8.96
C ILE A 94 11.37 -0.66 -9.22
N PRO A 95 10.05 -0.92 -9.41
CA PRO A 95 9.55 -2.21 -9.81
C PRO A 95 10.16 -2.72 -11.12
N LYS A 96 10.54 -4.00 -11.16
CA LYS A 96 11.18 -4.65 -12.31
C LYS A 96 10.49 -5.95 -12.74
N THR A 97 9.45 -6.35 -12.01
CA THR A 97 8.60 -7.50 -12.34
C THR A 97 7.17 -7.03 -12.54
N PRO A 98 6.36 -7.74 -13.36
CA PRO A 98 4.93 -7.43 -13.52
C PRO A 98 4.18 -7.40 -12.18
N GLU A 99 4.51 -8.29 -11.26
CA GLU A 99 3.90 -8.38 -9.92
C GLU A 99 4.21 -7.15 -9.08
N ALA A 100 5.48 -6.73 -9.01
CA ALA A 100 5.89 -5.56 -8.25
C ALA A 100 5.28 -4.28 -8.83
N PHE A 101 5.27 -4.16 -10.17
CA PHE A 101 4.70 -3.01 -10.87
C PHE A 101 3.19 -2.91 -10.63
N LEU A 102 2.49 -4.04 -10.74
CA LEU A 102 1.06 -4.09 -10.50
C LEU A 102 0.72 -3.84 -9.02
N LEU A 103 1.49 -4.40 -8.10
CA LEU A 103 1.33 -4.17 -6.66
C LEU A 103 1.41 -2.67 -6.35
N HIS A 104 2.48 -1.99 -6.81
CA HIS A 104 2.66 -0.57 -6.61
C HIS A 104 1.43 0.24 -7.06
N HIS A 105 0.93 -0.02 -8.27
CA HIS A 105 -0.21 0.72 -8.79
C HIS A 105 -1.52 0.41 -8.08
N VAL A 106 -1.71 -0.83 -7.64
CA VAL A 106 -2.89 -1.23 -6.86
C VAL A 106 -2.88 -0.57 -5.48
N GLU A 107 -1.74 -0.56 -4.79
CA GLU A 107 -1.56 0.09 -3.49
C GLU A 107 -1.78 1.60 -3.58
N ASN A 108 -1.12 2.26 -4.52
CA ASN A 108 -1.26 3.71 -4.74
C ASN A 108 -2.70 4.11 -5.12
N LEU A 109 -3.39 3.28 -5.91
CA LEU A 109 -4.80 3.48 -6.22
C LEU A 109 -5.66 3.36 -4.95
N ASP A 110 -5.45 2.33 -4.14
CA ASP A 110 -6.20 2.12 -2.89
C ASP A 110 -6.03 3.31 -1.94
N ALA A 111 -4.78 3.74 -1.72
CA ALA A 111 -4.45 4.86 -0.85
C ALA A 111 -5.16 6.15 -1.30
N LYS A 112 -5.12 6.45 -2.60
CA LYS A 112 -5.81 7.63 -3.17
C LYS A 112 -7.33 7.51 -3.04
N MET A 113 -7.90 6.35 -3.35
CA MET A 113 -9.36 6.15 -3.26
C MET A 113 -9.87 6.20 -1.83
N SER A 114 -9.10 5.67 -0.87
CA SER A 114 -9.36 5.79 0.56
C SER A 114 -9.33 7.26 0.99
N ARG A 115 -8.35 8.04 0.53
CA ARG A 115 -8.29 9.48 0.80
C ARG A 115 -9.51 10.25 0.25
N PHE A 116 -9.95 9.93 -0.97
CA PHE A 116 -11.18 10.51 -1.53
C PHE A 116 -12.41 10.21 -0.65
N ARG A 117 -12.50 8.98 -0.11
CA ARG A 117 -13.59 8.57 0.77
C ARG A 117 -13.58 9.36 2.08
N GLU A 118 -12.42 9.43 2.74
CA GLU A 118 -12.24 10.17 4.00
C GLU A 118 -12.65 11.64 3.87
N ILE A 119 -12.16 12.32 2.82
CA ILE A 119 -12.50 13.72 2.56
C ILE A 119 -14.01 13.87 2.36
N SER A 120 -14.60 12.99 1.55
CA SER A 120 -16.04 13.03 1.26
C SER A 120 -16.89 12.83 2.52
N GLU A 121 -16.50 11.92 3.41
CA GLU A 121 -17.20 11.66 4.66
C GLU A 121 -17.05 12.81 5.66
N LYS A 122 -15.85 13.39 5.76
CA LYS A 122 -15.57 14.56 6.61
C LYS A 122 -16.41 15.76 6.20
N GLU A 123 -16.42 16.11 4.91
CA GLU A 123 -17.15 17.29 4.43
C GLU A 123 -18.66 17.11 4.57
N LYS A 124 -19.20 15.91 4.30
CA LYS A 124 -20.63 15.60 4.51
C LYS A 124 -21.08 15.81 5.95
N LYS A 125 -20.22 15.51 6.93
CA LYS A 125 -20.50 15.74 8.36
C LYS A 125 -20.45 17.22 8.74
N SER A 126 -19.63 18.01 8.05
CA SER A 126 -19.47 19.44 8.33
C SER A 126 -20.56 20.29 7.69
N ASP A 127 -20.85 20.09 6.41
CA ASP A 127 -21.86 20.84 5.66
C ASP A 127 -22.30 20.04 4.42
N SER A 128 -23.53 19.54 4.47
CA SER A 128 -24.13 18.74 3.40
C SER A 128 -24.39 19.50 2.08
N ASN A 129 -24.25 20.83 2.09
CA ASN A 129 -24.43 21.68 0.90
C ASN A 129 -23.12 22.03 0.18
N LYS A 130 -21.95 21.68 0.73
CA LYS A 130 -20.69 21.88 0.00
C LYS A 130 -20.61 21.00 -1.25
N SER A 131 -20.22 21.63 -2.37
CA SER A 131 -19.98 20.95 -3.66
C SER A 131 -18.50 20.60 -3.88
N TRP A 132 -17.59 21.20 -3.11
CA TRP A 132 -16.15 21.01 -3.22
C TRP A 132 -15.52 20.92 -1.83
N SER A 133 -14.51 20.08 -1.69
CA SER A 133 -13.66 20.05 -0.50
C SER A 133 -12.69 21.24 -0.46
N ASP A 134 -12.01 21.39 0.68
CA ASP A 134 -10.75 22.12 0.75
C ASP A 134 -9.66 21.41 -0.07
N TYR A 135 -8.55 22.11 -0.34
CA TYR A 135 -7.43 21.55 -1.11
C TYR A 135 -6.72 20.45 -0.30
N ASP A 136 -6.64 19.24 -0.87
CA ASP A 136 -5.88 18.14 -0.28
C ASP A 136 -4.47 18.09 -0.88
N ARG A 137 -3.46 18.20 -0.01
CA ARG A 137 -2.05 18.22 -0.43
C ARG A 137 -1.58 16.87 -0.97
N ASN A 138 -2.05 15.77 -0.39
CA ASN A 138 -1.64 14.42 -0.80
C ASN A 138 -2.16 14.07 -2.21
N LEU A 139 -3.36 14.56 -2.55
CA LEU A 139 -3.94 14.38 -3.89
C LEU A 139 -3.60 15.52 -4.86
N GLY A 140 -3.07 16.64 -4.35
CA GLY A 140 -2.74 17.83 -5.13
C GLY A 140 -3.97 18.47 -5.80
N ARG A 141 -5.15 18.38 -5.18
CA ARG A 141 -6.41 18.85 -5.78
C ARG A 141 -7.50 19.10 -4.75
N ARG A 142 -8.52 19.85 -5.17
CA ARG A 142 -9.83 19.86 -4.51
C ARG A 142 -10.68 18.71 -5.05
N ILE A 143 -11.52 18.16 -4.20
CA ILE A 143 -12.38 17.02 -4.53
C ILE A 143 -13.79 17.52 -4.78
N PHE A 144 -14.37 17.15 -5.92
CA PHE A 144 -15.78 17.40 -6.19
C PHE A 144 -16.64 16.44 -5.37
N LEU A 145 -17.47 16.99 -4.49
CA LEU A 145 -18.30 16.22 -3.56
C LEU A 145 -19.58 15.80 -4.28
N ARG A 146 -19.51 14.66 -4.98
CA ARG A 146 -20.70 14.09 -5.62
C ARG A 146 -21.70 13.69 -4.54
N ARG A 147 -22.92 14.21 -4.67
CA ARG A 147 -24.10 13.55 -4.11
C ARG A 147 -24.29 12.30 -4.94
N LEU A 148 -23.79 11.16 -4.45
CA LEU A 148 -24.28 9.88 -4.93
C LEU A 148 -25.76 9.90 -4.58
N GLY A 149 -26.61 10.20 -5.55
CA GLY A 149 -28.05 10.08 -5.37
C GLY A 149 -28.31 8.69 -4.81
N ASN A 150 -29.17 8.60 -3.80
CA ASN A 150 -29.65 7.30 -3.35
C ASN A 150 -30.05 6.54 -4.61
N LYS A 151 -29.32 5.47 -4.94
CA LYS A 151 -29.85 4.45 -5.84
C LYS A 151 -30.92 3.71 -5.05
N GLY A 152 -32.04 4.42 -4.85
CA GLY A 152 -33.33 3.86 -4.53
C GLY A 152 -34.15 4.01 -5.80
N GLU A 153 -33.99 3.01 -6.67
CA GLU A 153 -34.90 2.47 -7.71
C GLU A 153 -34.08 1.64 -8.70
#